data_AF-A0A5Z7WBG2-F1
#
_entry.id   AF-A0A5Z7WBG2-F1
#
_cell.length_a   1.000
_cell.length_b   1.000
_cell.length_c   1.000
_cell.angle_alpha   90.00
_cell.angle_beta   90.00
_cell.angle_gamma   90.00
#
_symmetry.space_group_name_H-M   'P 1'
#
loop_
_entity.id
_entity.type
_entity.pdbx_description
1 polymer ?
#
loop_
_entity_poly.entity_id
_entity_poly.type
_entity_poly.pdbx_seq_one_letter_code
_entity_poly.pdbx_strand_id
1 'polypeptide(L)'
;MNNDLLPPSASGFMRSTEQASTRLDAIPVDLRKLWNSDECPVALLPYLAWALSVDRWDKNWPEETKRKTIKASWEIHQKKGTIRALRNVVEPFGYLIRVVEWWQENGTPGTFRLEIGASEDGIDADTYYEMERLIADARPVSRHLVGLNIMLEAPGEMFTGGVSYTGDIITSYAE
;
A
#
# COMPACT_ATOMS: atom_id res chain seq x y z
N MET A 1 -13.95 -19.85 46.01
CA MET A 1 -12.68 -19.34 46.55
C MET A 1 -12.97 -18.03 47.24
N ASN A 2 -12.52 -17.86 48.49
CA ASN A 2 -12.75 -16.64 49.26
C ASN A 2 -11.91 -15.52 48.64
N ASN A 3 -12.54 -14.48 48.11
CA ASN A 3 -11.89 -13.37 47.39
C ASN A 3 -11.39 -12.27 48.32
N ASP A 4 -11.37 -12.54 49.63
CA ASP A 4 -11.01 -11.60 50.69
C ASP A 4 -9.52 -11.78 51.01
N LEU A 5 -8.75 -10.71 50.82
CA LEU A 5 -7.30 -10.70 51.10
C LEU A 5 -7.02 -10.52 52.60
N LEU A 6 -8.04 -10.17 53.39
CA LEU A 6 -7.90 -9.93 54.82
C LEU A 6 -8.00 -11.23 55.64
N PRO A 7 -7.23 -11.34 56.74
CA PRO A 7 -7.40 -12.45 57.67
C PRO A 7 -8.76 -12.39 58.37
N PRO A 8 -9.30 -13.52 58.86
CA PRO A 8 -10.59 -13.55 59.56
C PRO A 8 -10.68 -12.61 60.76
N SER A 9 -9.53 -12.27 61.38
CA SER A 9 -9.40 -11.35 62.52
C SER A 9 -9.44 -9.87 62.15
N ALA A 10 -9.60 -9.51 60.87
CA ALA A 10 -9.56 -8.13 60.42
C ALA A 10 -10.73 -7.29 60.97
N SER A 11 -10.41 -6.09 61.46
CA SER A 11 -11.37 -5.14 62.02
C SER A 11 -12.31 -4.55 60.95
N GLY A 12 -13.45 -4.01 61.39
CA GLY A 12 -14.42 -3.36 60.49
C GLY A 12 -13.82 -2.23 59.65
N PHE A 13 -12.92 -1.43 60.23
CA PHE A 13 -12.21 -0.37 59.51
C PHE A 13 -11.35 -0.92 58.36
N MET A 14 -10.64 -2.02 58.59
CA MET A 14 -9.80 -2.66 57.57
C MET A 14 -10.66 -3.17 56.41
N ARG A 15 -11.81 -3.79 56.71
CA ARG A 15 -12.78 -4.26 55.70
C ARG A 15 -13.37 -3.09 54.90
N SER A 16 -13.75 -1.99 55.56
CA SER A 16 -14.23 -0.78 54.86
C SER A 16 -13.16 -0.15 53.98
N THR A 17 -11.89 -0.18 54.41
CA THR A 17 -10.75 0.35 53.64
C THR A 17 -10.43 -0.52 52.42
N GLU A 18 -10.47 -1.85 52.56
CA GLU A 18 -10.36 -2.79 51.45
C GLU A 18 -11.46 -2.53 50.40
N GLN A 19 -12.72 -2.43 50.85
CA GLN A 19 -13.85 -2.18 49.96
C GLN A 19 -13.74 -0.85 49.20
N ALA A 20 -13.21 0.20 49.86
CA ALA A 20 -12.94 1.48 49.20
C ALA A 20 -11.81 1.37 48.15
N SER A 21 -10.87 0.44 48.34
CA SER A 21 -9.70 0.24 47.46
C SER A 21 -10.01 -0.65 46.27
N THR A 22 -11.02 -1.53 46.34
CA THR A 22 -11.46 -2.41 45.24
C THR A 22 -11.75 -1.65 43.93
N ARG A 23 -12.18 -0.39 44.01
CA ARG A 23 -12.44 0.45 42.82
C ARG A 23 -11.18 0.70 41.99
N LEU A 24 -10.00 0.73 42.62
CA LEU A 24 -8.73 0.92 41.91
C LEU A 24 -8.32 -0.32 41.11
N ASP A 25 -8.52 -1.51 41.68
CA ASP A 25 -8.26 -2.78 41.00
C ASP A 25 -9.25 -3.04 39.86
N ALA A 26 -10.44 -2.46 39.94
CA ALA A 26 -11.46 -2.55 38.89
C ALA A 26 -11.18 -1.67 37.66
N ILE A 27 -10.12 -0.85 37.67
CA ILE A 27 -9.75 -0.03 36.51
C ILE A 27 -9.26 -0.98 35.40
N PRO A 28 -9.92 -1.02 34.22
CA PRO A 28 -9.52 -1.93 33.15
C PRO A 28 -8.16 -1.52 32.57
N VAL A 29 -7.16 -2.38 32.73
CA VAL A 29 -5.82 -2.20 32.14
C VAL A 29 -5.71 -3.04 30.88
N ASP A 30 -6.19 -2.49 29.77
CA ASP A 30 -6.28 -3.16 28.46
C ASP A 30 -5.06 -2.92 27.55
N LEU A 31 -3.85 -2.84 28.11
CA LEU A 31 -2.63 -2.51 27.35
C LEU A 31 -2.32 -3.49 26.22
N ARG A 32 -2.72 -4.77 26.36
CA ARG A 32 -2.53 -5.78 25.30
C ARG A 32 -3.33 -5.46 24.04
N LYS A 33 -4.51 -4.84 24.18
CA LYS A 33 -5.35 -4.47 23.04
C LYS A 33 -4.67 -3.43 22.15
N LEU A 34 -3.80 -2.59 22.71
CA LEU A 34 -3.09 -1.55 21.97
C LEU A 34 -2.11 -2.10 20.92
N TRP A 35 -1.56 -3.29 21.15
CA TRP A 35 -0.67 -3.98 20.21
C TRP A 35 -1.40 -4.95 19.27
N ASN A 36 -2.71 -5.13 19.44
CA ASN A 36 -3.52 -5.97 18.59
C ASN A 36 -4.27 -5.13 17.57
N SER A 37 -3.92 -5.25 16.29
CA SER A 37 -4.56 -4.51 15.19
C SER A 37 -6.08 -4.75 15.06
N ASP A 38 -6.65 -5.80 15.64
CA ASP A 38 -8.10 -6.07 15.62
C ASP A 38 -8.84 -5.45 16.82
N GLU A 39 -8.19 -5.41 17.99
CA GLU A 39 -8.81 -4.98 19.24
C GLU A 39 -8.43 -3.54 19.62
N CYS A 40 -7.40 -2.98 19.00
CA CYS A 40 -6.93 -1.63 19.27
C CYS A 40 -8.04 -0.61 18.94
N PRO A 41 -8.33 0.35 19.83
CA PRO A 41 -9.27 1.43 19.54
C PRO A 41 -8.90 2.19 18.27
N VAL A 42 -9.89 2.50 17.43
CA VAL A 42 -9.67 3.11 16.09
C VAL A 42 -8.87 4.41 16.16
N ALA A 43 -9.13 5.23 17.18
CA ALA A 43 -8.43 6.49 17.41
C ALA A 43 -6.92 6.29 17.67
N LEU A 44 -6.51 5.11 18.13
CA LEU A 44 -5.11 4.79 18.46
C LEU A 44 -4.39 4.02 17.34
N LEU A 45 -5.10 3.56 16.31
CA LEU A 45 -4.50 2.87 15.16
C LEU A 45 -3.37 3.65 14.47
N PRO A 46 -3.42 5.00 14.32
CA PRO A 46 -2.29 5.74 13.73
C PRO A 46 -0.99 5.59 14.51
N TYR A 47 -1.06 5.48 15.84
CA TYR A 47 0.13 5.29 16.69
C TYR A 47 0.67 3.87 16.57
N LEU A 48 -0.22 2.87 16.48
CA LEU A 48 0.18 1.48 16.21
C LEU A 48 0.82 1.35 14.82
N ALA A 49 0.25 2.00 13.81
CA ALA A 49 0.79 2.04 12.45
C ALA A 49 2.19 2.68 12.43
N TRP A 50 2.36 3.80 13.15
CA TRP A 50 3.65 4.45 13.31
C TRP A 50 4.67 3.56 14.02
N ALA A 51 4.30 2.92 15.13
CA ALA A 51 5.17 2.01 15.87
C ALA A 51 5.63 0.81 15.01
N LEU A 52 4.78 0.37 14.08
CA LEU A 52 5.07 -0.69 13.13
C LEU A 52 5.66 -0.19 11.80
N SER A 53 6.04 1.09 11.71
CA SER A 53 6.68 1.72 10.55
C SER A 53 5.89 1.58 9.24
N VAL A 54 4.56 1.69 9.29
CA VAL A 54 3.72 1.61 8.08
C VAL A 54 4.03 2.78 7.13
N ASP A 55 4.46 2.46 5.90
CA ASP A 55 4.97 3.44 4.93
C ASP A 55 3.89 4.40 4.38
N ARG A 56 2.68 3.89 4.10
CA ARG A 56 1.53 4.67 3.58
C ARG A 56 0.38 4.63 4.57
N TRP A 57 -0.08 5.81 4.97
CA TRP A 57 -1.21 5.96 5.89
C TRP A 57 -2.12 7.13 5.49
N ASP A 58 -3.42 6.87 5.41
CA ASP A 58 -4.43 7.91 5.22
C ASP A 58 -5.44 7.89 6.38
N LYS A 59 -5.66 9.07 6.95
CA LYS A 59 -6.62 9.29 8.04
C LYS A 59 -8.07 9.04 7.59
N ASN A 60 -8.37 9.21 6.30
CA ASN A 60 -9.70 9.08 5.74
C ASN A 60 -10.06 7.64 5.35
N TRP A 61 -9.09 6.70 5.42
CA TRP A 61 -9.36 5.31 5.11
C TRP A 61 -10.43 4.69 6.03
N PRO A 62 -11.25 3.77 5.49
CA PRO A 62 -12.10 2.90 6.31
C PRO A 62 -11.29 2.18 7.38
N GLU A 63 -11.94 1.90 8.51
CA GLU A 63 -11.31 1.19 9.63
C GLU A 63 -10.71 -0.15 9.19
N GLU A 64 -11.44 -0.91 8.38
CA GLU A 64 -10.99 -2.21 7.87
C GLU A 64 -9.67 -2.08 7.09
N THR A 65 -9.58 -1.09 6.20
CA THR A 65 -8.36 -0.81 5.42
C THR A 65 -7.20 -0.45 6.34
N LYS A 66 -7.43 0.40 7.35
CA LYS A 66 -6.41 0.77 8.35
C LYS A 66 -5.86 -0.46 9.07
N ARG A 67 -6.74 -1.33 9.56
CA ARG A 67 -6.34 -2.56 10.27
C ARG A 67 -5.60 -3.52 9.33
N LYS A 68 -6.09 -3.70 8.09
CA LYS A 68 -5.46 -4.56 7.09
C LYS A 68 -4.05 -4.09 6.72
N THR A 69 -3.85 -2.78 6.55
CA THR A 69 -2.53 -2.20 6.28
C THR A 69 -1.56 -2.45 7.43
N ILE A 70 -2.01 -2.30 8.68
CA ILE A 70 -1.18 -2.59 9.87
C ILE A 70 -0.80 -4.08 9.91
N LYS A 71 -1.73 -5.00 9.63
CA LYS A 71 -1.43 -6.44 9.61
C LYS A 71 -0.43 -6.82 8.52
N ALA A 72 -0.57 -6.21 7.35
CA ALA A 72 0.29 -6.50 6.20
C ALA A 72 1.72 -5.95 6.36
N SER A 73 1.95 -4.97 7.25
CA SER A 73 3.23 -4.27 7.36
C SER A 73 4.40 -5.22 7.60
N TRP A 74 4.23 -6.23 8.47
CA TRP A 74 5.29 -7.18 8.78
C TRP A 74 5.75 -7.97 7.54
N GLU A 75 4.80 -8.50 6.75
CA GLU A 75 5.14 -9.24 5.53
C GLU A 75 5.78 -8.35 4.46
N ILE A 76 5.30 -7.10 4.36
CA ILE A 76 5.87 -6.10 3.44
C ILE A 76 7.31 -5.82 3.83
N HIS A 77 7.56 -5.54 5.12
CA HIS A 77 8.88 -5.23 5.65
C HIS A 77 9.86 -6.38 5.49
N GLN A 78 9.40 -7.61 5.74
CA GLN A 78 10.21 -8.83 5.56
C GLN A 78 10.70 -9.00 4.12
N LYS A 79 9.93 -8.50 3.14
CA LYS A 79 10.22 -8.67 1.71
C LYS A 79 10.78 -7.41 1.05
N LYS A 80 11.09 -6.34 1.80
CA LYS A 80 11.71 -5.12 1.25
C LYS A 80 12.98 -5.47 0.48
N GLY A 81 13.21 -4.76 -0.63
CA GLY A 81 14.29 -5.06 -1.57
C GLY A 81 14.00 -6.18 -2.58
N THR A 82 12.87 -6.87 -2.49
CA THR A 82 12.49 -7.86 -3.52
C THR A 82 11.64 -7.25 -4.62
N ILE A 83 11.57 -7.92 -5.78
CA ILE A 83 10.61 -7.57 -6.83
C ILE A 83 9.16 -7.60 -6.29
N ARG A 84 8.86 -8.49 -5.32
CA ARG A 84 7.53 -8.53 -4.69
C ARG A 84 7.24 -7.25 -3.89
N ALA A 85 8.22 -6.67 -3.20
CA ALA A 85 8.04 -5.39 -2.53
C ALA A 85 7.73 -4.27 -3.53
N LEU A 86 8.44 -4.20 -4.65
CA LEU A 86 8.14 -3.23 -5.72
C LEU A 86 6.72 -3.42 -6.27
N ARG A 87 6.27 -4.67 -6.45
CA ARG A 87 4.88 -4.97 -6.88
C ARG A 87 3.86 -4.50 -5.85
N ASN A 88 4.08 -4.81 -4.58
CA ASN A 88 3.16 -4.44 -3.49
C ASN A 88 2.99 -2.92 -3.33
N VAL A 89 3.99 -2.13 -3.71
CA VAL A 89 3.92 -0.66 -3.71
C VAL A 89 3.01 -0.13 -4.81
N VAL A 90 3.05 -0.74 -5.99
CA VAL A 90 2.40 -0.21 -7.19
C VAL A 90 1.01 -0.80 -7.44
N GLU A 91 0.78 -2.05 -7.03
CA GLU A 91 -0.50 -2.76 -7.14
C GLU A 91 -1.71 -2.00 -6.54
N PRO A 92 -1.61 -1.28 -5.40
CA PRO A 92 -2.72 -0.49 -4.86
C PRO A 92 -3.19 0.67 -5.74
N PHE A 93 -2.38 1.11 -6.70
CA PHE A 93 -2.76 2.14 -7.67
C PHE A 93 -3.47 1.55 -8.90
N GLY A 94 -3.64 0.23 -8.96
CA GLY A 94 -4.22 -0.47 -10.11
C GLY A 94 -3.25 -0.67 -11.28
N TYR A 95 -1.98 -0.34 -11.10
CA TYR A 95 -0.98 -0.43 -12.16
C TYR A 95 -0.22 -1.76 -12.12
N LEU A 96 0.17 -2.23 -13.30
CA LEU A 96 1.05 -3.38 -13.45
C LEU A 96 2.48 -2.92 -13.63
N ILE A 97 3.43 -3.60 -12.98
CA ILE A 97 4.85 -3.33 -13.17
C ILE A 97 5.59 -4.49 -13.82
N ARG A 98 6.55 -4.11 -14.66
CA ARG A 98 7.61 -4.96 -15.19
C ARG A 98 8.96 -4.36 -14.79
N VAL A 99 9.78 -5.18 -14.14
CA VAL A 99 11.14 -4.81 -13.76
C VAL A 99 12.06 -5.26 -14.89
N VAL A 100 12.82 -4.31 -15.45
CA VAL A 100 13.83 -4.57 -16.46
C VAL A 100 15.21 -4.37 -15.84
N GLU A 101 15.97 -5.45 -15.76
CA GLU A 101 17.29 -5.47 -15.13
C GLU A 101 18.38 -5.12 -16.14
N TRP A 102 19.49 -4.53 -15.69
CA TRP A 102 20.56 -4.03 -16.56
C TRP A 102 21.10 -5.06 -17.57
N TRP A 103 21.16 -6.35 -17.20
CA TRP A 103 21.66 -7.40 -18.09
C TRP A 103 20.70 -7.75 -19.24
N GLN A 104 19.45 -7.31 -19.17
CA GLN A 104 18.47 -7.51 -20.25
C GLN A 104 18.63 -6.49 -21.38
N GLU A 105 19.18 -5.32 -21.08
CA GLU A 105 19.33 -4.19 -22.02
C GLU A 105 20.79 -3.74 -22.21
N ASN A 106 21.78 -4.52 -21.78
CA ASN A 106 23.20 -4.09 -21.77
C ASN A 106 23.43 -2.74 -21.05
N GLY A 107 22.66 -2.50 -19.98
CA GLY A 107 22.79 -1.30 -19.14
C GLY A 107 23.97 -1.37 -18.15
N THR A 108 24.12 -0.30 -17.35
CA THR A 108 25.16 -0.23 -16.31
C THR A 108 24.91 -1.28 -15.21
N PRO A 109 25.92 -2.08 -14.80
CA PRO A 109 25.76 -3.07 -13.74
C PRO A 109 25.20 -2.49 -12.44
N GLY A 110 24.25 -3.21 -11.84
CA GLY A 110 23.59 -2.81 -10.59
C GLY A 110 22.42 -1.83 -10.79
N THR A 111 22.01 -1.56 -12.03
CA THR A 111 20.87 -0.70 -12.33
C THR A 111 19.63 -1.48 -12.76
N PHE A 112 18.47 -0.86 -12.67
CA PHE A 112 17.23 -1.38 -13.21
C PHE A 112 16.31 -0.24 -13.67
N ARG A 113 15.36 -0.59 -14.53
CA ARG A 113 14.27 0.28 -14.98
C ARG A 113 12.94 -0.33 -14.58
N LEU A 114 11.97 0.52 -14.26
CA LEU A 114 10.59 0.09 -14.06
C LEU A 114 9.73 0.52 -15.24
N GLU A 115 8.99 -0.44 -15.77
CA GLU A 115 7.93 -0.22 -16.74
C GLU A 115 6.60 -0.35 -16.02
N ILE A 116 5.78 0.69 -16.08
CA ILE A 116 4.50 0.79 -15.38
C ILE A 116 3.40 0.95 -16.43
N GLY A 117 2.49 -0.02 -16.47
CA GLY A 117 1.27 0.05 -17.28
C GLY A 117 0.20 0.84 -16.53
N ALA A 118 -0.13 2.03 -17.02
CA ALA A 118 -1.21 2.87 -16.51
C ALA A 118 -2.51 2.60 -17.28
N SER A 119 -3.64 2.63 -16.56
CA SER A 119 -4.99 2.59 -17.14
C SER A 119 -5.35 3.91 -17.83
N GLU A 120 -6.53 3.95 -18.47
CA GLU A 120 -6.99 5.08 -19.32
C GLU A 120 -6.90 6.46 -18.66
N ASP A 121 -7.06 6.56 -17.34
CA ASP A 121 -7.01 7.82 -16.59
C ASP A 121 -5.60 8.43 -16.46
N GLY A 122 -4.55 7.69 -16.84
CA GLY A 122 -3.17 8.13 -16.68
C GLY A 122 -2.67 8.12 -15.24
N ILE A 123 -1.60 8.87 -14.99
CA ILE A 123 -1.00 9.05 -13.66
C ILE A 123 -0.96 10.55 -13.37
N ASP A 124 -1.67 10.97 -12.33
CA ASP A 124 -1.60 12.34 -11.84
C ASP A 124 -0.22 12.65 -11.20
N ALA A 125 0.18 13.92 -11.18
CA ALA A 125 1.48 14.35 -10.67
C ALA A 125 1.69 13.95 -9.20
N ASP A 126 0.68 14.10 -8.34
CA ASP A 126 0.79 13.74 -6.93
C ASP A 126 0.97 12.23 -6.76
N THR A 127 0.28 11.45 -7.60
CA THR A 127 0.39 9.99 -7.62
C THR A 127 1.78 9.55 -8.08
N TYR A 128 2.33 10.22 -9.08
CA TYR A 128 3.68 9.97 -9.57
C TYR A 128 4.74 10.16 -8.47
N TYR A 129 4.68 11.29 -7.75
CA TYR A 129 5.65 11.58 -6.68
C TYR A 129 5.52 10.61 -5.50
N GLU A 130 4.30 10.24 -5.11
CA GLU A 130 4.10 9.22 -4.07
C GLU A 130 4.60 7.85 -4.51
N MET A 131 4.39 7.46 -5.77
CA MET A 131 4.96 6.22 -6.30
C MET A 131 6.49 6.24 -6.30
N GLU A 132 7.12 7.33 -6.75
CA GLU A 132 8.57 7.46 -6.73
C GLU A 132 9.13 7.32 -5.31
N ARG A 133 8.49 7.99 -4.34
CA ARG A 133 8.85 7.91 -2.92
C ARG A 133 8.74 6.47 -2.39
N LEU A 134 7.63 5.79 -2.65
CA LEU A 134 7.41 4.41 -2.16
C LEU A 134 8.34 3.40 -2.85
N ILE A 135 8.65 3.58 -4.14
CA ILE A 135 9.62 2.76 -4.87
C ILE A 135 11.03 2.96 -4.29
N ALA A 136 11.38 4.20 -3.95
CA ALA A 136 12.68 4.53 -3.36
C ALA A 136 12.88 3.86 -1.99
N ASP A 137 11.82 3.70 -1.20
CA ASP A 137 11.83 3.00 0.08
C ASP A 137 11.86 1.46 -0.09
N ALA A 138 11.14 0.92 -1.07
CA ALA A 138 11.04 -0.52 -1.29
C ALA A 138 12.24 -1.15 -2.01
N ARG A 139 13.00 -0.38 -2.82
CA ARG A 139 14.13 -0.90 -3.61
C ARG A 139 15.34 -1.27 -2.75
N PRO A 140 16.16 -2.26 -3.15
CA PRO A 140 17.47 -2.47 -2.53
C PRO A 140 18.35 -1.24 -2.67
N VAL A 141 19.06 -0.87 -1.62
CA VAL A 141 20.01 0.26 -1.64
C VAL A 141 21.14 0.05 -2.66
N SER A 142 21.55 -1.21 -2.88
CA SER A 142 22.57 -1.58 -3.87
C SER A 142 22.09 -1.57 -5.31
N ARG A 143 20.79 -1.37 -5.57
CA ARG A 143 20.19 -1.34 -6.89
C ARG A 143 19.63 0.04 -7.20
N HIS A 144 20.12 0.64 -8.29
CA HIS A 144 19.75 2.00 -8.65
C HIS A 144 18.69 2.03 -9.75
N LEU A 145 17.59 2.72 -9.50
CA LEU A 145 16.57 3.00 -10.50
C LEU A 145 17.12 4.05 -11.48
N VAL A 146 17.21 3.71 -12.77
CA VAL A 146 17.70 4.62 -13.81
C VAL A 146 16.55 5.34 -14.52
N GLY A 147 15.35 4.77 -14.50
CA GLY A 147 14.19 5.40 -15.10
C GLY A 147 12.89 4.68 -14.76
N LEU A 148 11.80 5.41 -14.93
CA LEU A 148 10.43 4.94 -14.76
C LEU A 148 9.69 5.23 -16.07
N ASN A 149 9.42 4.17 -16.84
CA ASN A 149 8.71 4.23 -18.11
C ASN A 149 7.22 3.99 -17.84
N ILE A 150 6.39 5.00 -18.09
CA ILE A 150 4.94 4.88 -17.96
C ILE A 150 4.38 4.61 -19.35
N MET A 151 3.72 3.46 -19.52
CA MET A 151 3.03 3.08 -20.73
C MET A 151 1.54 3.17 -20.48
N LEU A 152 0.85 3.95 -21.30
CA LEU A 152 -0.60 4.06 -21.27
C LEU A 152 -1.15 3.37 -22.53
N GLU A 153 -1.98 2.35 -22.33
CA GLU A 153 -2.74 1.73 -23.41
C GLU A 153 -4.11 2.40 -23.47
N ALA A 154 -4.35 3.20 -24.51
CA ALA A 154 -5.66 3.78 -24.79
C ALA A 154 -6.33 2.98 -25.92
N PRO A 155 -7.33 2.13 -25.63
CA PRO A 155 -8.08 1.46 -26.68
C PRO A 155 -8.86 2.49 -27.50
N GLY A 156 -8.78 2.40 -28.82
CA GLY A 156 -9.47 3.30 -29.73
C GLY A 156 -9.77 2.63 -31.07
N GLU A 157 -10.88 3.02 -31.70
CA GLU A 157 -11.23 2.56 -33.04
C GLU A 157 -10.56 3.46 -34.09
N MET A 158 -9.75 2.85 -34.96
CA MET A 158 -9.14 3.55 -36.09
C MET A 158 -9.86 3.15 -37.38
N PHE A 159 -10.67 4.07 -37.92
CA PHE A 159 -11.33 3.85 -39.20
C PHE A 159 -10.36 4.14 -40.35
N THR A 160 -10.06 3.13 -41.17
CA THR A 160 -9.30 3.28 -42.41
C THR A 160 -10.25 3.17 -43.60
N GLY A 161 -10.06 4.04 -44.60
CA GLY A 161 -10.85 4.06 -45.83
C GLY A 161 -9.92 4.17 -47.04
N GLY A 162 -10.20 3.38 -48.07
CA GLY A 162 -9.48 3.43 -49.36
C GLY A 162 -10.45 3.77 -50.49
N VAL A 163 -10.04 4.67 -51.38
CA VAL A 163 -10.74 4.94 -52.64
C VAL A 163 -9.79 4.57 -53.77
N SER A 164 -10.21 3.67 -54.66
CA SER A 164 -9.57 3.45 -55.94
C SER A 164 -10.38 4.14 -57.03
N TYR A 165 -9.69 4.86 -57.91
CA TYR A 165 -10.28 5.43 -59.11
C TYR A 165 -9.68 4.69 -60.31
N THR A 166 -10.55 4.04 -61.08
CA THR A 166 -10.19 3.45 -62.38
C THR A 166 -10.75 4.38 -63.44
N GLY A 167 -9.87 4.95 -64.27
CA GLY A 167 -10.26 5.76 -65.41
C GLY A 167 -9.83 5.06 -66.70
N ASP A 168 -10.76 4.95 -67.65
CA ASP A 168 -10.47 4.50 -69.02
C ASP A 168 -10.50 5.71 -69.97
N ILE A 169 -9.54 5.78 -70.89
CA ILE A 169 -9.52 6.81 -71.93
C ILE A 169 -10.32 6.30 -73.14
N ILE A 170 -11.52 6.84 -73.34
CA ILE A 170 -12.31 6.58 -74.55
C ILE A 170 -12.04 7.71 -75.55
N THR A 171 -11.48 7.35 -76.71
CA THR A 171 -11.30 8.28 -77.83
C THR A 171 -12.45 8.07 -78.82
N SER A 172 -13.35 9.04 -78.91
CA SER A 172 -14.45 9.03 -79.89
C SER A 172 -13.98 9.66 -81.21
N TYR A 173 -14.08 8.90 -82.31
CA TYR A 173 -13.91 9.45 -83.65
C TYR A 173 -15.28 9.94 -84.16
N ALA A 174 -15.33 11.16 -84.70
CA ALA A 174 -16.50 11.67 -85.41
C ALA A 174 -16.47 11.17 -86.86
N GLU A 175 -17.63 10.73 -87.37
CA GLU A 175 -17.85 10.49 -88.81
C GLU A 175 -17.80 11.79 -89.62
#